data_AF-A0A963KUB8-F1
#
_entry.id   AF-A0A963KUB8-F1
#
_cell.length_a   1.000
_cell.length_b   1.000
_cell.length_c   1.000
_cell.angle_alpha   90.00
_cell.angle_beta   90.00
_cell.angle_gamma   90.00
#
_symmetry.space_group_name_H-M   'P 1'
#
loop_
_entity.id
_entity.type
_entity.pdbx_description
1 polymer ?
#
loop_
_entity_poly.entity_id
_entity_poly.type
_entity_poly.pdbx_seq_one_letter_code
_entity_poly.pdbx_strand_id
1 'polypeptide(L)'
;SDRYGNTGLFPELFFFDCHACHKPMSAARWQERASLGLGPGVVRFNDASLIMLRIAAGAVDSELAGTIATRGRALHRASQKSARAWREAAASLSVAVDEALGVFAGHEFGPATMRSILDGLVREGLRGEYVDYVAAEQTTMAISTIVEAMSVEGLLSDAEYAGYEQVVNDLYSAVEKDEQYRPGVHLDALRRVDSGGS
;
A
#
# COMPACT_ATOMS: atom_id res chain seq x y z
N SER A 1 -35.25 20.88 -15.07
CA SER A 1 -35.04 21.36 -13.69
C SER A 1 -33.99 20.48 -13.03
N ASP A 2 -32.71 20.78 -13.32
CA ASP A 2 -31.51 20.09 -12.78
C ASP A 2 -31.20 20.44 -11.31
N ARG A 3 -32.21 20.79 -10.51
CA ARG A 3 -32.01 21.20 -9.11
C ARG A 3 -31.74 20.02 -8.15
N TYR A 4 -31.70 18.80 -8.67
CA TYR A 4 -31.40 17.58 -7.90
C TYR A 4 -30.47 16.62 -8.65
N GLY A 5 -29.44 17.12 -9.35
CA GLY A 5 -28.33 16.30 -9.86
C GLY A 5 -27.43 15.69 -8.77
N ASN A 6 -28.00 15.41 -7.60
CA ASN A 6 -27.43 14.80 -6.41
C ASN A 6 -28.59 14.54 -5.43
N THR A 7 -29.34 13.45 -5.59
CA THR A 7 -30.19 12.93 -4.49
C THR A 7 -29.38 12.07 -3.52
N GLY A 8 -28.07 12.31 -3.46
CA GLY A 8 -27.15 11.87 -2.41
C GLY A 8 -25.70 12.19 -2.78
N LEU A 9 -25.15 13.27 -2.22
CA LEU A 9 -23.72 13.60 -2.21
C LEU A 9 -23.29 13.83 -0.76
N PHE A 10 -23.67 12.92 0.14
CA PHE A 10 -22.83 12.79 1.33
C PHE A 10 -21.52 12.26 0.77
N PRO A 11 -20.40 12.99 0.91
CA PRO A 11 -19.19 12.64 0.18
C PRO A 11 -18.86 11.19 0.53
N GLU A 12 -18.50 10.36 -0.45
CA GLU A 12 -18.01 9.01 -0.17
C GLU A 12 -16.61 9.10 0.49
N LEU A 13 -16.52 9.81 1.63
CA LEU A 13 -15.32 10.08 2.43
C LEU A 13 -14.65 8.79 2.87
N PHE A 14 -15.38 7.68 2.90
CA PHE A 14 -14.82 6.37 3.19
C PHE A 14 -13.75 5.95 2.18
N PHE A 15 -13.83 6.42 0.93
CA PHE A 15 -12.82 6.17 -0.08
C PHE A 15 -11.57 7.04 0.11
N PHE A 16 -11.60 7.99 1.04
CA PHE A 16 -10.47 8.85 1.35
C PHE A 16 -9.78 8.38 2.64
N ASP A 17 -8.50 8.67 2.73
CA ASP A 17 -7.72 8.38 3.92
C ASP A 17 -8.10 9.36 5.05
N CYS A 18 -8.80 8.86 6.06
CA CYS A 18 -9.18 9.64 7.25
C CYS A 18 -7.98 10.31 7.92
N HIS A 19 -6.80 9.68 7.90
CA HIS A 19 -5.56 10.21 8.50
C HIS A 19 -4.93 11.32 7.68
N ALA A 20 -5.41 11.57 6.45
CA ALA A 20 -5.02 12.76 5.70
C ALA A 20 -5.46 14.05 6.42
N CYS A 21 -6.59 14.00 7.14
CA CYS A 21 -7.17 15.13 7.86
C CYS A 21 -7.18 14.96 9.40
N HIS A 22 -7.46 13.75 9.90
CA HIS A 22 -7.57 13.46 11.33
C HIS A 22 -6.24 12.98 11.91
N LYS A 23 -5.28 13.90 12.00
CA LYS A 23 -3.98 13.69 12.65
C LYS A 23 -3.58 14.94 13.45
N PRO A 24 -2.75 14.82 14.50
CA PRO A 24 -2.34 15.99 15.30
C PRO A 24 -1.66 17.08 14.45
N MET A 25 -2.23 18.29 14.43
CA MET A 25 -1.68 19.42 13.66
C MET A 25 -0.38 19.98 14.23
N SER A 26 -0.13 19.77 15.54
CA SER A 26 1.10 20.21 16.22
C SER A 26 2.36 19.55 15.68
N ALA A 27 2.20 18.43 14.97
CA ALA A 27 3.29 17.71 14.38
C ALA A 27 3.35 18.07 12.88
N ALA A 28 4.29 18.92 12.48
CA ALA A 28 4.60 19.25 11.09
C ALA A 28 5.16 18.01 10.36
N ARG A 29 4.27 17.05 10.08
CA ARG A 29 4.58 15.68 9.63
C ARG A 29 4.10 15.42 8.21
N TRP A 30 3.91 16.47 7.40
CA TRP A 30 3.73 16.21 5.97
C TRP A 30 5.06 15.66 5.44
N GLN A 31 4.97 14.53 4.74
CA GLN A 31 6.08 13.92 4.01
C GLN A 31 5.55 13.59 2.63
N GLU A 32 6.40 13.77 1.62
CA GLU A 32 6.04 13.39 0.26
C GLU A 32 5.91 11.88 0.15
N ARG A 33 4.86 11.42 -0.53
CA ARG A 33 4.70 10.02 -0.95
C ARG A 33 4.67 9.96 -2.47
N ALA A 34 5.75 9.45 -3.06
CA ALA A 34 6.03 9.56 -4.49
C ALA A 34 4.98 8.92 -5.40
N SER A 35 4.26 7.90 -4.91
CA SER A 35 3.16 7.24 -5.63
C SER A 35 1.87 8.05 -5.70
N LEU A 36 1.73 9.11 -4.90
CA LEU A 36 0.56 9.98 -4.93
C LEU A 36 0.76 11.13 -5.92
N GLY A 37 1.94 11.77 -5.88
CA GLY A 37 2.22 12.98 -6.65
C GLY A 37 1.31 14.15 -6.26
N LEU A 38 1.00 14.24 -4.97
CA LEU A 38 0.14 15.27 -4.37
C LEU A 38 0.93 16.09 -3.34
N GLY A 39 0.65 17.39 -3.26
CA GLY A 39 1.27 18.29 -2.29
C GLY A 39 0.63 18.23 -0.90
N PRO A 40 1.09 19.05 0.06
CA PRO A 40 0.44 19.20 1.36
C PRO A 40 -0.97 19.82 1.25
N GLY A 41 -1.84 19.50 2.23
CA GLY A 41 -3.16 20.13 2.36
C GLY A 41 -4.27 19.56 1.47
N VAL A 42 -4.02 18.44 0.80
CA VAL A 42 -4.99 17.76 -0.07
C VAL A 42 -5.52 16.49 0.59
N VAL A 43 -6.84 16.24 0.44
CA VAL A 43 -7.45 14.99 0.88
C VAL A 43 -7.04 13.88 -0.08
N ARG A 44 -6.52 12.78 0.47
CA ARG A 44 -5.97 11.67 -0.32
C ARG A 44 -6.98 10.56 -0.45
N PHE A 45 -7.06 9.95 -1.62
CA PHE A 45 -7.81 8.71 -1.80
C PHE A 45 -7.09 7.58 -1.06
N ASN A 46 -7.83 6.71 -0.38
CA ASN A 46 -7.28 5.55 0.31
C ASN A 46 -6.86 4.51 -0.72
N ASP A 47 -5.55 4.41 -0.96
CA ASP A 47 -4.97 3.57 -1.98
C ASP A 47 -4.09 2.44 -1.41
N ALA A 48 -4.25 2.09 -0.12
CA ALA A 48 -3.43 1.05 0.50
C ALA A 48 -3.55 -0.30 -0.25
N SER A 49 -4.74 -0.66 -0.72
CA SER A 49 -4.96 -1.85 -1.56
C SER A 49 -4.26 -1.76 -2.92
N LEU A 50 -4.18 -0.56 -3.51
CA LEU A 50 -3.49 -0.32 -4.77
C LEU A 50 -1.97 -0.46 -4.61
N ILE A 51 -1.41 -0.09 -3.47
CA ILE A 51 -0.01 -0.33 -3.14
C ILE A 51 0.26 -1.85 -3.12
N MET A 52 -0.57 -2.62 -2.41
CA MET A 52 -0.42 -4.07 -2.32
C MET A 52 -0.52 -4.72 -3.71
N LEU A 53 -1.51 -4.31 -4.50
CA LEU A 53 -1.67 -4.78 -5.89
C LEU A 53 -0.43 -4.48 -6.73
N ARG A 54 0.11 -3.26 -6.64
CA ARG A 54 1.31 -2.86 -7.41
C ARG A 54 2.53 -3.69 -7.02
N ILE A 55 2.69 -4.01 -5.74
CA ILE A 55 3.82 -4.82 -5.26
C ILE A 55 3.67 -6.26 -5.75
N ALA A 56 2.48 -6.85 -5.62
CA ALA A 56 2.19 -8.19 -6.14
C ALA A 56 2.36 -8.25 -7.67
N ALA A 57 1.86 -7.25 -8.40
CA ALA A 57 2.08 -7.14 -9.83
C ALA A 57 3.58 -7.04 -10.15
N GLY A 58 4.35 -6.27 -9.40
CA GLY A 58 5.79 -6.10 -9.63
C GLY A 58 6.60 -7.39 -9.45
N ALA A 59 6.11 -8.33 -8.65
CA ALA A 59 6.73 -9.64 -8.47
C ALA A 59 6.50 -10.59 -9.66
N VAL A 60 5.51 -10.31 -10.51
CA VAL A 60 5.10 -11.16 -11.64
C VAL A 60 5.38 -10.49 -12.99
N ASP A 61 4.94 -9.23 -13.12
CA ASP A 61 5.08 -8.38 -14.31
C ASP A 61 5.40 -6.94 -13.88
N SER A 62 6.69 -6.58 -13.99
CA SER A 62 7.17 -5.25 -13.62
C SER A 62 6.66 -4.11 -14.53
N GLU A 63 6.32 -4.41 -15.79
CA GLU A 63 5.81 -3.41 -16.73
C GLU A 63 4.35 -3.06 -16.36
N LEU A 64 3.55 -4.08 -16.09
CA LEU A 64 2.18 -3.92 -15.61
C LEU A 64 2.14 -3.16 -14.28
N ALA A 65 3.04 -3.47 -13.34
CA ALA A 65 3.19 -2.73 -12.10
C ALA A 65 3.49 -1.23 -12.34
N GLY A 66 4.33 -0.92 -13.34
CA GLY A 66 4.61 0.46 -13.78
C GLY A 66 3.38 1.16 -14.37
N THR A 67 2.58 0.43 -15.13
CA THR A 67 1.29 0.92 -15.67
C THR A 67 0.31 1.23 -14.55
N ILE A 68 0.14 0.32 -13.59
CA ILE A 68 -0.71 0.51 -12.39
C ILE A 68 -0.22 1.74 -11.60
N ALA A 69 1.09 1.88 -11.37
CA ALA A 69 1.66 3.04 -10.68
C ALA A 69 1.33 4.37 -11.38
N THR A 70 1.41 4.39 -12.71
CA THR A 70 1.16 5.58 -13.53
C THR A 70 -0.31 5.95 -13.51
N ARG A 71 -1.21 4.97 -13.68
CA ARG A 71 -2.67 5.19 -13.65
C ARG A 71 -3.18 5.51 -12.25
N GLY A 72 -2.61 4.91 -11.20
CA GLY A 72 -2.86 5.27 -9.81
C GLY A 72 -2.52 6.72 -9.49
N ARG A 73 -1.33 7.19 -9.90
CA ARG A 73 -0.96 8.62 -9.82
C ARG A 73 -1.92 9.52 -10.58
N ALA A 74 -2.41 9.09 -11.74
CA ALA A 74 -3.38 9.85 -12.51
C ALA A 74 -4.73 9.95 -11.80
N LEU A 75 -5.21 8.87 -11.16
CA LEU A 75 -6.41 8.85 -10.33
C LEU A 75 -6.32 9.86 -9.18
N HIS A 76 -5.20 9.83 -8.45
CA HIS A 76 -4.92 10.75 -7.35
C HIS A 76 -4.90 12.21 -7.80
N ARG A 77 -4.27 12.53 -8.93
CA ARG A 77 -4.29 13.89 -9.47
C ARG A 77 -5.65 14.32 -10.01
N ALA A 78 -6.44 13.38 -10.54
CA ALA A 78 -7.74 13.67 -11.10
C ALA A 78 -8.79 14.01 -10.03
N SER A 79 -8.63 13.52 -8.79
CA SER A 79 -9.51 13.85 -7.66
C SER A 79 -9.55 15.35 -7.35
N GLN A 80 -8.45 16.06 -7.66
CA GLN A 80 -8.35 17.52 -7.49
C GLN A 80 -8.92 18.33 -8.65
N LYS A 81 -9.36 17.69 -9.74
CA LYS A 81 -9.80 18.37 -10.97
C LYS A 81 -11.31 18.42 -11.10
N SER A 82 -11.96 17.25 -11.21
CA SER A 82 -13.42 17.14 -11.30
C SER A 82 -13.86 15.68 -11.17
N ALA A 83 -15.13 15.46 -10.81
CA ALA A 83 -15.71 14.12 -10.77
C ALA A 83 -15.62 13.37 -12.11
N ARG A 84 -15.74 14.08 -13.25
CA ARG A 84 -15.58 13.48 -14.59
C ARG A 84 -14.15 12.99 -14.81
N ALA A 85 -13.15 13.84 -14.55
CA ALA A 85 -11.74 13.47 -14.71
C ALA A 85 -11.36 12.30 -13.78
N TRP A 86 -11.89 12.28 -12.56
CA TRP A 86 -11.66 11.19 -11.61
C TRP A 86 -12.26 9.87 -12.10
N ARG A 87 -13.51 9.87 -12.61
CA ARG A 87 -14.13 8.66 -13.20
C ARG A 87 -13.37 8.16 -14.42
N GLU A 88 -12.90 9.04 -15.29
CA GLU A 88 -12.09 8.68 -16.46
C GLU A 88 -10.76 8.02 -16.04
N ALA A 89 -10.08 8.58 -15.03
CA ALA A 89 -8.85 8.01 -14.49
C ALA A 89 -9.11 6.67 -13.77
N ALA A 90 -10.24 6.53 -13.06
CA ALA A 90 -10.64 5.29 -12.41
C ALA A 90 -10.92 4.17 -13.43
N ALA A 91 -11.66 4.49 -14.51
CA ALA A 91 -11.90 3.55 -15.61
C ALA A 91 -10.58 3.11 -16.26
N SER A 92 -9.66 4.06 -16.49
CA SER A 92 -8.33 3.73 -17.00
C SER A 92 -7.56 2.81 -16.05
N LEU A 93 -7.55 3.09 -14.74
CA LEU A 93 -6.90 2.22 -13.76
C LEU A 93 -7.53 0.82 -13.73
N SER A 94 -8.87 0.71 -13.77
CA SER A 94 -9.59 -0.56 -13.77
C SER A 94 -9.11 -1.50 -14.86
N VAL A 95 -8.86 -1.00 -16.08
CA VAL A 95 -8.33 -1.83 -17.18
C VAL A 95 -6.98 -2.47 -16.82
N ALA A 96 -6.09 -1.74 -16.14
CA ALA A 96 -4.80 -2.30 -15.71
C ALA A 96 -4.96 -3.28 -14.54
N VAL A 97 -5.97 -3.08 -13.68
CA VAL A 97 -6.31 -4.03 -12.62
C VAL A 97 -6.84 -5.34 -13.22
N ASP A 98 -7.74 -5.26 -14.21
CA ASP A 98 -8.29 -6.44 -14.89
C ASP A 98 -7.20 -7.25 -15.61
N GLU A 99 -6.23 -6.54 -16.22
CA GLU A 99 -5.04 -7.17 -16.80
C GLU A 99 -4.20 -7.89 -15.74
N ALA A 100 -4.00 -7.27 -14.56
CA ALA A 100 -3.28 -7.90 -13.45
C ALA A 100 -3.99 -9.15 -12.92
N LEU A 101 -5.33 -9.13 -12.86
CA LEU A 101 -6.10 -10.32 -12.50
C LEU A 101 -5.90 -11.45 -13.52
N GLY A 102 -5.84 -11.13 -14.82
CA GLY A 102 -5.52 -12.10 -15.87
C GLY A 102 -4.12 -12.71 -15.72
N VAL A 103 -3.12 -11.87 -15.44
CA VAL A 103 -1.75 -12.32 -15.17
C VAL A 103 -1.70 -13.22 -13.93
N PHE A 104 -2.35 -12.82 -12.83
CA PHE A 104 -2.36 -13.59 -11.59
C PHE A 104 -3.07 -14.94 -11.74
N ALA A 105 -4.15 -15.02 -12.51
CA ALA A 105 -4.87 -16.27 -12.74
C ALA A 105 -4.01 -17.33 -13.44
N GLY A 106 -3.00 -16.92 -14.21
CA GLY A 106 -2.06 -17.80 -14.89
C GLY A 106 -0.73 -18.01 -14.16
N HIS A 107 -0.50 -17.34 -13.03
CA HIS A 107 0.79 -17.35 -12.34
C HIS A 107 0.80 -18.25 -11.10
N GLU A 108 1.87 -19.02 -10.94
CA GLU A 108 2.10 -19.80 -9.73
C GLU A 108 2.82 -18.95 -8.67
N PHE A 109 2.15 -18.70 -7.55
CA PHE A 109 2.69 -17.95 -6.41
C PHE A 109 3.58 -18.81 -5.52
N GLY A 110 4.61 -19.39 -6.13
CA GLY A 110 5.60 -20.22 -5.44
C GLY A 110 6.63 -19.42 -4.63
N PRO A 111 7.64 -20.12 -4.07
CA PRO A 111 8.64 -19.57 -3.14
C PRO A 111 9.34 -18.30 -3.63
N ALA A 112 9.76 -18.29 -4.89
CA ALA A 112 10.46 -17.16 -5.49
C ALA A 112 9.56 -15.92 -5.60
N THR A 113 8.28 -16.11 -5.95
CA THR A 113 7.29 -15.03 -6.02
C THR A 113 7.03 -14.46 -4.63
N MET A 114 6.85 -15.31 -3.61
CA MET A 114 6.65 -14.86 -2.22
C MET A 114 7.81 -14.00 -1.73
N ARG A 115 9.06 -14.44 -1.96
CA ARG A 115 10.25 -13.65 -1.60
C ARG A 115 10.32 -12.33 -2.38
N SER A 116 10.00 -12.34 -3.68
CA SER A 116 9.93 -11.12 -4.49
C SER A 116 8.89 -10.11 -3.98
N ILE A 117 7.73 -10.59 -3.53
CA ILE A 117 6.70 -9.74 -2.90
C ILE A 117 7.22 -9.17 -1.57
N LEU A 118 7.85 -9.99 -0.72
CA LEU A 118 8.44 -9.55 0.55
C LEU A 118 9.50 -8.46 0.34
N ASP A 119 10.42 -8.68 -0.60
CA ASP A 119 11.43 -7.68 -0.99
C ASP A 119 10.78 -6.41 -1.55
N GLY A 120 9.69 -6.56 -2.30
CA GLY A 120 8.88 -5.45 -2.81
C GLY A 120 8.27 -4.60 -1.69
N LEU A 121 7.71 -5.23 -0.65
CA LEU A 121 7.17 -4.55 0.53
C LEU A 121 8.26 -3.74 1.24
N VAL A 122 9.42 -4.34 1.48
CA VAL A 122 10.54 -3.63 2.12
C VAL A 122 11.01 -2.45 1.26
N ARG A 123 11.21 -2.68 -0.04
CA ARG A 123 11.69 -1.67 -1.00
C ARG A 123 10.77 -0.46 -1.11
N GLU A 124 9.46 -0.66 -1.11
CA GLU A 124 8.50 0.45 -1.15
C GLU A 124 8.48 1.24 0.16
N GLY A 125 8.61 0.57 1.31
CA GLY A 125 8.76 1.26 2.59
C GLY A 125 10.02 2.16 2.63
N LEU A 126 11.14 1.66 2.12
CA LEU A 126 12.38 2.45 1.98
C LEU A 126 12.24 3.67 1.05
N ARG A 127 11.25 3.66 0.14
CA ARG A 127 10.90 4.79 -0.74
C ARG A 127 9.92 5.78 -0.10
N GLY A 128 9.51 5.56 1.15
CA GLY A 128 8.55 6.42 1.85
C GLY A 128 7.09 6.11 1.54
N GLU A 129 6.79 4.90 1.04
CA GLU A 129 5.42 4.53 0.65
C GLU A 129 4.48 4.36 1.86
N TYR A 130 5.03 4.08 3.04
CA TYR A 130 4.28 3.81 4.28
C TYR A 130 4.28 4.97 5.27
N VAL A 131 4.34 6.20 4.75
CA VAL A 131 4.15 7.43 5.56
C VAL A 131 2.78 7.46 6.25
N ASP A 132 1.80 6.77 5.66
CA ASP A 132 0.42 6.73 6.14
C ASP A 132 0.14 5.46 6.93
N TYR A 133 -0.63 5.60 8.01
CA TYR A 133 -0.98 4.51 8.90
C TYR A 133 -1.60 3.33 8.14
N VAL A 134 -2.61 3.58 7.31
CA VAL A 134 -3.35 2.52 6.61
C VAL A 134 -2.42 1.72 5.69
N ALA A 135 -1.50 2.38 4.98
CA ALA A 135 -0.53 1.71 4.13
C ALA A 135 0.45 0.86 4.95
N ALA A 136 0.90 1.36 6.10
CA ALA A 136 1.81 0.65 7.00
C ALA A 136 1.16 -0.56 7.68
N GLU A 137 -0.10 -0.43 8.10
CA GLU A 137 -0.89 -1.49 8.70
C GLU A 137 -1.13 -2.63 7.69
N GLN A 138 -1.59 -2.29 6.48
CA GLN A 138 -1.77 -3.29 5.41
C GLN A 138 -0.47 -3.98 5.04
N THR A 139 0.64 -3.24 5.00
CA THR A 139 1.98 -3.82 4.78
C THR A 139 2.37 -4.79 5.89
N THR A 140 2.11 -4.43 7.14
CA THR A 140 2.43 -5.28 8.30
C THR A 140 1.68 -6.60 8.24
N MET A 141 0.38 -6.55 7.92
CA MET A 141 -0.43 -7.77 7.71
C MET A 141 0.06 -8.59 6.52
N ALA A 142 0.40 -7.93 5.40
CA ALA A 142 0.93 -8.62 4.22
C ALA A 142 2.24 -9.36 4.52
N ILE A 143 3.18 -8.71 5.22
CA ILE A 143 4.44 -9.34 5.65
C ILE A 143 4.15 -10.53 6.56
N SER A 144 3.29 -10.38 7.57
CA SER A 144 2.93 -11.47 8.47
C SER A 144 2.35 -12.67 7.71
N THR A 145 1.44 -12.43 6.77
CA THR A 145 0.84 -13.50 5.95
C THR A 145 1.87 -14.19 5.05
N ILE A 146 2.77 -13.44 4.42
CA ILE A 146 3.80 -14.00 3.54
C ILE A 146 4.82 -14.82 4.33
N VAL A 147 5.29 -14.31 5.47
CA VAL A 147 6.21 -15.04 6.36
C VAL A 147 5.58 -16.35 6.83
N GLU A 148 4.31 -16.31 7.25
CA GLU A 148 3.58 -17.51 7.67
C GLU A 148 3.45 -18.52 6.53
N ALA A 149 3.06 -18.07 5.33
CA ALA A 149 2.99 -18.93 4.16
C ALA A 149 4.35 -19.56 3.81
N MET A 150 5.43 -18.77 3.87
CA MET A 150 6.79 -19.28 3.64
C MET A 150 7.20 -20.32 4.68
N SER A 151 6.78 -20.17 5.94
CA SER A 151 7.01 -21.16 7.00
C SER A 151 6.27 -22.47 6.72
N VAL A 152 4.97 -22.39 6.40
CA VAL A 152 4.13 -23.56 6.08
C VAL A 152 4.64 -24.34 4.87
N GLU A 153 5.17 -23.65 3.86
CA GLU A 153 5.79 -24.25 2.67
C GLU A 153 7.21 -24.79 2.91
N GLY A 154 7.73 -24.70 4.14
CA GLY A 154 9.06 -25.19 4.52
C GLY A 154 10.21 -24.38 3.92
N LEU A 155 9.96 -23.11 3.58
CA LEU A 155 10.96 -22.20 3.01
C LEU A 155 11.80 -21.48 4.06
N LEU A 156 11.40 -21.59 5.33
CA LEU A 156 12.08 -21.02 6.48
C LEU A 156 12.38 -22.15 7.46
N SER A 157 13.61 -22.17 7.98
CA SER A 157 13.93 -22.93 9.19
C SER A 157 13.26 -22.32 10.42
N ASP A 158 13.12 -23.10 11.50
CA ASP A 158 12.58 -22.62 12.77
C ASP A 158 13.31 -21.37 13.28
N ALA A 159 14.64 -21.30 13.05
CA ALA A 159 15.46 -20.16 13.45
C ALA A 159 15.18 -18.91 12.61
N GLU A 160 15.05 -19.05 11.28
CA GLU A 160 14.67 -17.95 10.39
C GLU A 160 13.26 -17.46 10.71
N TYR A 161 12.30 -18.39 10.90
CA TYR A 161 10.93 -18.05 11.26
C TYR A 161 10.88 -17.28 12.59
N ALA A 162 11.60 -17.71 13.62
CA ALA A 162 11.68 -16.99 14.89
C ALA A 162 12.27 -15.57 14.73
N GLY A 163 13.25 -15.39 13.84
CA GLY A 163 13.79 -14.08 13.48
C GLY A 163 12.74 -13.18 12.82
N TYR A 164 11.99 -13.71 11.85
CA TYR A 164 10.90 -12.98 11.21
C TYR A 164 9.75 -12.68 12.18
N GLU A 165 9.37 -13.61 13.05
CA GLU A 165 8.32 -13.43 14.04
C GLU A 165 8.61 -12.24 14.95
N GLN A 166 9.86 -12.09 15.42
CA GLN A 166 10.27 -10.92 16.19
C GLN A 166 10.09 -9.61 15.41
N VAL A 167 10.50 -9.59 14.13
CA VAL A 167 10.35 -8.40 13.28
C VAL A 167 8.86 -8.08 13.02
N VAL A 168 8.03 -9.11 12.79
CA VAL A 168 6.58 -8.96 12.60
C VAL A 168 5.92 -8.40 13.86
N ASN A 169 6.29 -8.88 15.05
CA ASN A 169 5.80 -8.34 16.31
C ASN A 169 6.18 -6.86 16.51
N ASP A 170 7.40 -6.48 16.10
CA ASP A 170 7.84 -5.08 16.14
C ASP A 170 7.07 -4.21 15.13
N LEU A 171 6.76 -4.74 13.94
CA LEU A 171 5.90 -4.06 12.95
C LEU A 171 4.48 -3.87 13.48
N TYR A 172 3.87 -4.90 14.07
CA TYR A 172 2.55 -4.80 14.71
C TYR A 172 2.54 -3.79 15.86
N SER A 173 3.60 -3.77 16.68
CA SER A 173 3.75 -2.78 17.75
C SER A 173 3.83 -1.35 17.20
N ALA A 174 4.47 -1.16 16.04
CA ALA A 174 4.58 0.16 15.39
C ALA A 174 3.24 0.68 14.84
N VAL A 175 2.30 -0.21 14.51
CA VAL A 175 0.96 0.11 13.99
C VAL A 175 -0.16 -0.20 15.00
N GLU A 176 0.16 -0.48 16.27
CA GLU A 176 -0.85 -0.83 17.28
C GLU A 176 -1.85 0.31 17.53
N LYS A 177 -1.37 1.55 17.44
CA LYS A 177 -2.15 2.76 17.77
C LYS A 177 -2.04 3.77 16.64
N ASP A 178 -3.10 3.87 15.85
CA ASP A 178 -3.25 4.76 14.70
C ASP A 178 -2.89 6.24 15.01
N GLU A 179 -3.43 6.81 16.09
CA GLU A 179 -3.17 8.20 16.50
C GLU A 179 -1.71 8.46 16.89
N GLN A 180 -0.98 7.41 17.27
CA GLN A 180 0.40 7.47 17.72
C GLN A 180 1.39 7.00 16.67
N TYR A 181 0.90 6.60 15.48
CA TYR A 181 1.72 6.04 14.42
C TYR A 181 2.91 6.93 14.06
N ARG A 182 4.10 6.32 13.94
CA ARG A 182 5.36 6.98 13.56
C ARG A 182 6.02 6.20 12.41
N PRO A 183 6.04 6.76 11.18
CA PRO A 183 6.65 6.09 10.03
C PRO A 183 8.10 5.66 10.25
N GLY A 184 8.88 6.45 11.00
CA GLY A 184 10.26 6.09 11.32
C GLY A 184 10.38 4.78 12.12
N VAL A 185 9.49 4.56 13.11
CA VAL A 185 9.51 3.34 13.95
C VAL A 185 9.15 2.12 13.11
N HIS A 186 8.11 2.24 12.28
CA HIS A 186 7.72 1.17 11.34
C HIS A 186 8.84 0.88 10.33
N LEU A 187 9.46 1.91 9.76
CA LEU A 187 10.55 1.78 8.81
C LEU A 187 11.80 1.11 9.41
N ASP A 188 12.12 1.41 10.68
CA ASP A 188 13.24 0.79 11.39
C ASP A 188 12.99 -0.70 11.65
N ALA A 189 11.75 -1.10 11.94
CA ALA A 189 11.37 -2.51 12.00
C ALA A 189 11.42 -3.16 10.60
N LEU A 190 10.88 -2.49 9.58
CA LEU A 190 10.82 -2.99 8.21
C LEU A 190 12.21 -3.27 7.61
N ARG A 191 13.20 -2.43 7.92
CA ARG A 191 14.61 -2.65 7.52
C ARG A 191 15.18 -3.97 8.03
N ARG A 192 14.64 -4.51 9.13
CA ARG A 192 15.09 -5.77 9.69
C ARG A 192 14.46 -7.00 9.05
N VAL A 193 13.40 -6.83 8.24
CA VAL A 193 12.82 -7.93 7.44
C VAL A 193 13.86 -8.47 6.45
N ASP A 194 14.68 -7.59 5.87
CA ASP A 194 15.76 -7.94 4.93
C ASP A 194 16.87 -8.75 5.64
N SER A 195 17.15 -8.43 6.91
CA SER A 195 18.12 -9.16 7.74
C SER A 195 17.56 -10.40 8.45
N GLY A 196 16.24 -10.58 8.48
CA GLY A 196 15.57 -11.72 9.14
C GLY A 196 15.65 -13.03 8.36
N GLY A 197 16.10 -12.98 7.11
CA GLY A 197 16.28 -14.15 6.24
C GLY A 197 17.72 -14.37 5.77
N SER A 198 18.72 -13.85 6.50
CA SER A 198 20.16 -14.07 6.27
C SER A 198 20.82 -14.75 7.45
#